data_AF-A0A9P4HTY4-F1
#
_entry.id   AF-A0A9P4HTY4-F1
#
_cell.length_a   1.000
_cell.length_b   1.000
_cell.length_c   1.000
_cell.angle_alpha   90.00
_cell.angle_beta   90.00
_cell.angle_gamma   90.00
#
_symmetry.space_group_name_H-M   'P 1'
#
loop_
_entity.id
_entity.type
_entity.pdbx_description
1 polymer ?
#
loop_
_entity_poly.entity_id
_entity_poly.type
_entity_poly.pdbx_seq_one_letter_code
_entity_poly.pdbx_strand_id
1 'polypeptide(L)'
;MTETYAAYGATEQLFKLCAKQADYEIVKDERGDPPKNEKGEEVGVGKGWWYNELGLTPTFNTWAQVTFLHMYMLTVRMRLFPAAHAPAWHQHLTDHFSYEAENRMVVHHNMAARGIRNRYLKDLFIQWRGVMTAYDEGLVKGDAVLATALWRNIYKGETVDGVGLAGLVAYVRRNLSRLEKLDDGNITAGEVEFSLPEVERVLVQMESPSMKMPFTEAQETSKKVQ
;
A
#
# COMPACT_ATOMS: atom_id res chain seq x y z
N MET A 1 -2.14 25.05 20.94
CA MET A 1 -1.78 24.76 19.53
C MET A 1 -3.06 24.68 18.73
N THR A 2 -3.12 25.29 17.56
CA THR A 2 -4.27 25.12 16.65
C THR A 2 -4.27 23.69 16.12
N GLU A 3 -5.45 23.10 15.99
CA GLU A 3 -5.70 21.72 15.55
C GLU A 3 -4.88 21.33 14.29
N THR A 4 -4.72 22.26 13.36
CA THR A 4 -3.96 22.09 12.11
C THR A 4 -2.47 21.78 12.33
N TYR A 5 -1.83 22.36 13.35
CA TYR A 5 -0.40 22.11 13.60
C TYR A 5 -0.16 20.73 14.25
N ALA A 6 -1.05 20.33 15.16
CA ALA A 6 -1.00 18.99 15.75
C ALA A 6 -1.29 17.90 14.71
N ALA A 7 -2.29 18.12 13.86
CA ALA A 7 -2.61 17.22 12.75
C ALA A 7 -1.45 17.09 11.76
N TYR A 8 -0.78 18.19 11.42
CA TYR A 8 0.37 18.16 10.52
C TYR A 8 1.53 17.30 11.06
N GLY A 9 1.92 17.49 12.33
CA GLY A 9 3.01 16.71 12.94
C GLY A 9 2.68 15.23 13.11
N ALA A 10 1.46 14.91 13.52
CA ALA A 10 1.01 13.52 13.66
C ALA A 10 0.95 12.80 12.30
N THR A 11 0.38 13.46 11.29
CA THR A 11 0.32 12.89 9.92
C THR A 11 1.70 12.72 9.30
N GLU A 12 2.69 13.53 9.68
CA GLU A 12 4.08 13.35 9.24
C GLU A 12 4.65 12.04 9.78
N GLN A 13 4.43 11.75 11.06
CA GLN A 13 4.87 10.50 11.68
C GLN A 13 4.17 9.29 11.06
N LEU A 14 2.85 9.37 10.90
CA LEU A 14 2.05 8.34 10.23
C LEU A 14 2.52 8.10 8.80
N PHE A 15 2.82 9.17 8.05
CA PHE A 15 3.37 9.06 6.70
C PHE A 15 4.72 8.35 6.69
N LYS A 16 5.65 8.71 7.60
CA LYS A 16 6.96 8.04 7.71
C LYS A 16 6.81 6.55 7.99
N LEU A 17 5.79 6.14 8.77
CA LEU A 17 5.46 4.73 9.01
C LEU A 17 4.96 3.99 7.76
N CYS A 18 4.32 4.69 6.83
CA CYS A 18 3.93 4.15 5.53
C CYS A 18 5.14 4.07 4.58
N ALA A 19 5.91 5.15 4.48
CA ALA A 19 7.02 5.27 3.54
C ALA A 19 8.18 4.30 3.84
N LYS A 20 8.39 3.94 5.12
CA LYS A 20 9.43 2.98 5.54
C LYS A 20 9.17 1.54 5.08
N GLN A 21 7.95 1.20 4.65
CA GLN A 21 7.54 -0.20 4.43
C GLN A 21 8.25 -0.83 3.24
N ALA A 22 8.44 -0.08 2.17
CA ALA A 22 9.16 -0.51 0.96
C ALA A 22 10.23 0.52 0.62
N ASP A 23 11.03 0.88 1.62
CA ASP A 23 12.17 1.75 1.38
C ASP A 23 13.28 1.01 0.63
N TYR A 24 14.04 1.76 -0.17
CA TYR A 24 15.06 1.22 -1.05
C TYR A 24 16.19 2.23 -1.26
N GLU A 25 17.37 1.72 -1.59
CA GLU A 25 18.55 2.52 -1.85
C GLU A 25 18.98 2.40 -3.32
N ILE A 26 19.21 3.52 -4.00
CA ILE A 26 19.76 3.51 -5.37
C ILE A 26 21.29 3.48 -5.28
N VAL A 27 21.87 2.34 -5.66
CA VAL A 27 23.32 2.21 -5.85
C VAL A 27 23.65 2.62 -7.28
N LYS A 28 24.26 3.81 -7.43
CA LYS A 28 24.60 4.38 -8.74
C LYS A 28 25.74 3.60 -9.42
N ASP A 29 25.71 3.58 -10.75
CA ASP A 29 26.79 3.00 -11.55
C ASP A 29 28.05 3.88 -11.56
N GLU A 30 29.11 3.43 -12.25
CA GLU A 30 30.37 4.17 -12.40
C GLU A 30 30.21 5.56 -13.05
N ARG A 31 29.09 5.79 -13.75
CA ARG A 31 28.76 7.06 -14.42
C ARG A 31 27.92 7.99 -13.53
N GLY A 32 27.48 7.51 -12.36
CA GLY A 32 26.63 8.23 -11.43
C GLY A 32 25.14 8.14 -11.74
N ASP A 33 24.74 7.25 -12.66
CA ASP A 33 23.35 7.05 -13.07
C ASP A 33 22.71 5.87 -12.30
N PRO A 34 21.40 5.91 -12.01
CA PRO A 34 20.69 4.78 -11.43
C PRO A 34 20.68 3.57 -12.40
N PRO A 35 20.93 2.34 -11.94
CA PRO A 35 20.92 1.17 -12.79
C PRO A 35 19.50 0.87 -13.26
N LYS A 36 19.36 0.37 -14.49
CA LYS A 36 18.06 0.12 -15.14
C LYS A 36 17.87 -1.36 -15.45
N ASN A 37 16.64 -1.85 -15.28
CA ASN A 37 16.27 -3.20 -15.72
C ASN A 37 15.97 -3.25 -17.23
N GLU A 38 15.65 -4.44 -17.75
CA GLU A 38 15.29 -4.67 -19.16
C GLU A 38 14.07 -3.84 -19.62
N LYS A 39 13.21 -3.44 -18.68
CA LYS A 39 12.04 -2.58 -18.92
C LYS A 39 12.37 -1.08 -18.87
N GLY A 40 13.63 -0.72 -18.63
CA GLY A 40 14.10 0.66 -18.52
C GLY A 40 13.77 1.35 -17.18
N GLU A 41 13.28 0.61 -16.19
CA GLU A 41 12.97 1.14 -14.86
C GLU A 41 14.25 1.25 -14.03
N GLU A 42 14.38 2.33 -13.27
CA GLU A 42 15.49 2.50 -12.32
C GLU A 42 15.28 1.63 -11.09
N VAL A 43 16.27 0.79 -10.79
CA VAL A 43 16.21 -0.25 -9.76
C VAL A 43 17.20 0.06 -8.65
N GLY A 44 16.78 -0.12 -7.41
CA GLY A 44 17.65 -0.03 -6.24
C GLY A 44 17.93 -1.37 -5.58
N VAL A 45 18.27 -1.30 -4.31
CA VAL A 45 18.38 -2.45 -3.41
C VAL A 45 17.38 -2.22 -2.28
N GLY A 46 16.40 -3.11 -2.18
CA GLY A 46 15.41 -3.14 -1.11
C GLY A 46 15.60 -4.37 -0.23
N LYS A 47 15.16 -4.30 1.03
CA LYS A 47 15.19 -5.44 1.97
C LYS A 47 13.83 -5.61 2.64
N GLY A 48 13.55 -6.83 3.10
CA GLY A 48 12.35 -7.16 3.83
C GLY A 48 11.29 -7.85 2.98
N TRP A 49 10.13 -8.08 3.58
CA TRP A 49 9.08 -8.95 3.05
C TRP A 49 8.64 -8.60 1.61
N TRP A 50 8.44 -7.31 1.32
CA TRP A 50 8.01 -6.83 0.00
C TRP A 50 8.95 -7.25 -1.13
N TYR A 51 10.26 -7.33 -0.88
CA TYR A 51 11.25 -7.64 -1.90
C TYR A 51 11.67 -9.12 -1.85
N ASN A 52 11.90 -9.64 -0.64
CA ASN A 52 12.44 -10.99 -0.46
C ASN A 52 11.37 -12.07 -0.64
N GLU A 53 10.16 -11.85 -0.12
CA GLU A 53 9.10 -12.87 -0.13
C GLU A 53 8.12 -12.66 -1.28
N LEU A 54 7.75 -11.40 -1.58
CA LEU A 54 6.86 -11.10 -2.69
C LEU A 54 7.58 -10.91 -4.04
N GLY A 55 8.92 -10.85 -4.03
CA GLY A 55 9.71 -10.72 -5.26
C GLY A 55 9.51 -9.40 -6.01
N LEU A 56 9.06 -8.35 -5.33
CA LEU A 56 8.88 -7.05 -5.99
C LEU A 56 10.23 -6.44 -6.36
N THR A 57 10.31 -5.75 -7.49
CA THR A 57 11.51 -5.00 -7.87
C THR A 57 11.58 -3.70 -7.05
N PRO A 58 12.68 -3.36 -6.38
CA PRO A 58 12.85 -2.10 -5.64
C PRO A 58 12.95 -0.91 -6.59
N THR A 59 11.81 -0.36 -6.97
CA THR A 59 11.68 0.81 -7.86
C THR A 59 10.90 1.90 -7.15
N PHE A 60 10.98 3.13 -7.67
CA PHE A 60 10.13 4.24 -7.22
C PHE A 60 8.64 3.90 -7.26
N ASN A 61 8.18 3.24 -8.33
CA ASN A 61 6.78 2.86 -8.46
C ASN A 61 6.39 1.83 -7.39
N THR A 62 7.25 0.84 -7.11
CA THR A 62 7.00 -0.14 -6.04
C THR A 62 6.87 0.54 -4.69
N TRP A 63 7.79 1.45 -4.36
CA TRP A 63 7.70 2.25 -3.13
C TRP A 63 6.41 3.07 -3.07
N ALA A 64 6.04 3.75 -4.16
CA ALA A 64 4.82 4.58 -4.21
C ALA A 64 3.56 3.72 -3.99
N GLN A 65 3.44 2.58 -4.65
CA GLN A 65 2.27 1.70 -4.55
C GLN A 65 2.15 1.03 -3.17
N VAL A 66 3.27 0.59 -2.58
CA VAL A 66 3.26 0.07 -1.20
C VAL A 66 2.96 1.18 -0.20
N THR A 67 3.49 2.39 -0.39
CA THR A 67 3.18 3.55 0.45
C THR A 67 1.69 3.92 0.35
N PHE A 68 1.12 3.93 -0.86
CA PHE A 68 -0.31 4.10 -1.07
C PHE A 68 -1.15 3.05 -0.35
N LEU A 69 -0.74 1.77 -0.34
CA LEU A 69 -1.47 0.74 0.38
C LEU A 69 -1.58 1.06 1.89
N HIS A 70 -0.49 1.51 2.51
CA HIS A 70 -0.49 1.86 3.94
C HIS A 70 -1.23 3.17 4.22
N MET A 71 -1.04 4.18 3.37
CA MET A 71 -1.81 5.43 3.43
C MET A 71 -3.31 5.18 3.26
N TYR A 72 -3.70 4.22 2.41
CA TYR A 72 -5.09 3.83 2.22
C TYR A 72 -5.67 3.26 3.51
N MET A 73 -4.97 2.33 4.17
CA MET A 73 -5.43 1.76 5.45
C MET A 73 -5.61 2.85 6.52
N LEU A 74 -4.68 3.80 6.60
CA LEU A 74 -4.83 4.97 7.49
C LEU A 74 -6.00 5.86 7.09
N THR A 75 -6.18 6.12 5.80
CA THR A 75 -7.26 6.97 5.27
C THR A 75 -8.62 6.36 5.61
N VAL A 76 -8.77 5.04 5.46
CA VAL A 76 -9.97 4.30 5.89
C VAL A 76 -10.23 4.54 7.39
N ARG A 77 -9.20 4.44 8.25
CA ARG A 77 -9.35 4.71 9.69
C ARG A 77 -9.67 6.19 10.00
N MET A 78 -9.06 7.13 9.29
CA MET A 78 -9.30 8.57 9.46
C MET A 78 -10.72 8.98 9.02
N ARG A 79 -11.39 8.20 8.15
CA ARG A 79 -12.81 8.43 7.80
C ARG A 79 -13.76 8.22 9.00
N LEU A 80 -13.31 7.60 10.08
CA LEU A 80 -14.08 7.46 11.33
C LEU A 80 -13.99 8.70 12.23
N PHE A 81 -13.09 9.64 11.95
CA PHE A 81 -13.05 10.91 12.68
C PHE A 81 -14.34 11.72 12.50
N PRO A 82 -14.63 12.66 13.39
CA PRO A 82 -15.69 13.63 13.16
C PRO A 82 -15.50 14.32 11.80
N ALA A 83 -16.59 14.51 11.07
CA ALA A 83 -16.58 14.97 9.68
C ALA A 83 -15.85 16.32 9.47
N ALA A 84 -15.78 17.16 10.51
CA ALA A 84 -15.06 18.42 10.49
C ALA A 84 -13.53 18.26 10.39
N HIS A 85 -12.98 17.14 10.89
CA HIS A 85 -11.54 16.94 11.04
C HIS A 85 -10.96 16.04 9.93
N ALA A 86 -11.69 15.00 9.50
CA ALA A 86 -11.18 14.02 8.55
C ALA A 86 -10.55 14.61 7.26
N PRO A 87 -11.13 15.65 6.60
CA PRO A 87 -10.55 16.20 5.38
C PRO A 87 -9.15 16.79 5.57
N ALA A 88 -8.89 17.45 6.69
CA ALA A 88 -7.59 18.05 6.97
C ALA A 88 -6.50 16.98 7.14
N TRP A 89 -6.84 15.87 7.82
CA TRP A 89 -5.93 14.74 8.02
C TRP A 89 -5.60 14.03 6.70
N HIS A 90 -6.60 13.79 5.85
CA HIS A 90 -6.39 13.21 4.53
C HIS A 90 -5.52 14.11 3.64
N GLN A 91 -5.73 15.42 3.69
CA GLN A 91 -4.94 16.39 2.94
C GLN A 91 -3.47 16.35 3.39
N HIS A 92 -3.20 16.49 4.70
CA HIS A 92 -1.82 16.48 5.21
C HIS A 92 -1.09 15.17 4.92
N LEU A 93 -1.75 14.02 5.04
CA LEU A 93 -1.16 12.73 4.69
C LEU A 93 -0.74 12.67 3.20
N THR A 94 -1.56 13.23 2.31
CA THR A 94 -1.28 13.28 0.87
C THR A 94 -0.21 14.32 0.53
N ASP A 95 -0.17 15.44 1.25
CA ASP A 95 0.86 16.46 1.11
C ASP A 95 2.24 15.90 1.47
N HIS A 96 2.35 15.21 2.62
CA HIS A 96 3.59 14.56 3.04
C HIS A 96 4.11 13.55 2.00
N PHE A 97 3.22 12.74 1.43
CA PHE A 97 3.57 11.87 0.31
C PHE A 97 4.10 12.65 -0.90
N SER A 98 3.43 13.74 -1.27
CA SER A 98 3.82 14.53 -2.44
C SER A 98 5.20 15.18 -2.27
N TYR A 99 5.50 15.69 -1.07
CA TYR A 99 6.82 16.25 -0.75
C TYR A 99 7.92 15.18 -0.80
N GLU A 100 7.69 14.01 -0.20
CA GLU A 100 8.68 12.93 -0.22
C GLU A 100 8.86 12.33 -1.62
N ALA A 101 7.77 12.21 -2.39
CA ALA A 101 7.84 11.78 -3.79
C ALA A 101 8.68 12.75 -4.63
N GLU A 102 8.48 14.07 -4.48
CA GLU A 102 9.31 15.07 -5.16
C GLU A 102 10.78 14.98 -4.73
N ASN A 103 11.04 14.85 -3.42
CA ASN A 103 12.38 14.71 -2.86
C ASN A 103 13.10 13.49 -3.47
N ARG A 104 12.44 12.33 -3.51
CA ARG A 104 13.00 11.11 -4.12
C ARG A 104 13.26 11.27 -5.61
N MET A 105 12.38 11.93 -6.36
CA MET A 105 12.60 12.23 -7.79
C MET A 105 13.85 13.08 -8.01
N VAL A 106 14.11 14.06 -7.14
CA VAL A 106 15.28 14.92 -7.24
C VAL A 106 16.54 14.18 -6.82
N VAL A 107 16.54 13.55 -5.65
CA VAL A 107 17.73 12.98 -5.01
C VAL A 107 18.16 11.66 -5.64
N HIS A 108 17.20 10.74 -5.87
CA HIS A 108 17.50 9.38 -6.30
C HIS A 108 17.45 9.21 -7.82
N HIS A 109 16.58 9.96 -8.50
CA HIS A 109 16.31 9.80 -9.93
C HIS A 109 16.85 10.95 -10.79
N ASN A 110 17.61 11.88 -10.19
CA ASN A 110 18.22 13.03 -10.86
C ASN A 110 17.25 13.84 -11.74
N MET A 111 15.96 13.90 -11.37
CA MET A 111 14.91 14.53 -12.15
C MET A 111 14.88 16.05 -11.89
N ALA A 112 15.89 16.76 -12.40
CA ALA A 112 16.06 18.19 -12.15
C ALA A 112 14.97 19.07 -12.79
N ALA A 113 14.36 18.63 -13.90
CA ALA A 113 13.36 19.40 -14.62
C ALA A 113 12.01 19.46 -13.89
N ARG A 114 11.67 20.65 -13.35
CA ARG A 114 10.43 20.90 -12.59
C ARG A 114 9.15 20.51 -13.35
N GLY A 115 9.11 20.77 -14.66
CA GLY A 115 7.93 20.43 -15.48
C GLY A 115 7.66 18.92 -15.56
N ILE A 116 8.72 18.10 -15.57
CA ILE A 116 8.60 16.64 -15.58
C ILE A 116 8.12 16.15 -14.22
N ARG A 117 8.71 16.65 -13.12
CA ARG A 117 8.27 16.31 -11.75
C ARG A 117 6.80 16.64 -11.51
N ASN A 118 6.35 17.83 -11.90
CA ASN A 118 4.95 18.23 -11.74
C ASN A 118 3.98 17.33 -12.52
N ARG A 119 4.40 16.79 -13.68
CA ARG A 119 3.59 15.82 -14.44
C ARG A 119 3.51 14.49 -13.67
N TYR A 120 4.66 13.98 -13.24
CA TYR A 120 4.73 12.74 -12.45
C TYR A 120 3.91 12.82 -11.15
N LEU A 121 3.98 13.93 -10.40
CA LEU A 121 3.19 14.12 -9.19
C LEU A 121 1.68 14.13 -9.49
N LYS A 122 1.25 14.74 -10.60
CA LYS A 122 -0.15 14.68 -11.05
C LYS A 122 -0.56 13.25 -11.40
N ASP A 123 0.30 12.51 -12.09
CA ASP A 123 0.05 11.11 -12.45
C ASP A 123 -0.07 10.24 -11.19
N LEU A 124 0.82 10.40 -10.21
CA LEU A 124 0.75 9.74 -8.90
C LEU A 124 -0.53 10.09 -8.16
N PHE A 125 -0.97 11.36 -8.20
CA PHE A 125 -2.23 11.76 -7.56
C PHE A 125 -3.45 11.11 -8.22
N ILE A 126 -3.45 10.95 -9.55
CA ILE A 126 -4.48 10.20 -10.27
C ILE A 126 -4.45 8.72 -9.86
N GLN A 127 -3.26 8.11 -9.80
CA GLN A 127 -3.08 6.73 -9.33
C GLN A 127 -3.61 6.54 -7.90
N TRP A 128 -3.28 7.44 -6.98
CA TRP A 128 -3.78 7.43 -5.60
C TRP A 128 -5.31 7.36 -5.53
N ARG A 129 -6.02 8.15 -6.34
CA ARG A 129 -7.49 8.10 -6.42
C ARG A 129 -8.02 6.79 -6.99
N GLY A 130 -7.32 6.24 -7.99
CA GLY A 130 -7.62 4.91 -8.52
C GLY A 130 -7.45 3.81 -7.48
N VAL A 131 -6.36 3.86 -6.71
CA VAL A 131 -6.07 2.95 -5.61
C VAL A 131 -7.15 2.99 -4.54
N MET A 132 -7.56 4.19 -4.08
CA MET A 132 -8.64 4.34 -3.11
C MET A 132 -9.92 3.64 -3.58
N THR A 133 -10.33 3.89 -4.83
CA THR A 133 -11.56 3.32 -5.39
C THR A 133 -11.47 1.80 -5.52
N ALA A 134 -10.35 1.28 -6.03
CA ALA A 134 -10.15 -0.15 -6.26
C ALA A 134 -10.10 -0.94 -4.94
N TYR A 135 -9.47 -0.39 -3.91
CA TYR A 135 -9.41 -1.05 -2.60
C TYR A 135 -10.72 -0.94 -1.84
N ASP A 136 -11.42 0.20 -1.90
CA ASP A 136 -12.77 0.33 -1.33
C ASP A 136 -13.73 -0.69 -1.96
N GLU A 137 -13.69 -0.87 -3.29
CA GLU A 137 -14.45 -1.91 -3.99
C GLU A 137 -14.06 -3.32 -3.51
N GLY A 138 -12.76 -3.60 -3.38
CA GLY A 138 -12.25 -4.88 -2.89
C GLY A 138 -12.71 -5.21 -1.47
N LEU A 139 -12.73 -4.22 -0.57
CA LEU A 139 -13.19 -4.43 0.80
C LEU A 139 -14.67 -4.83 0.85
N VAL A 140 -15.51 -4.22 0.01
CA VAL A 140 -16.96 -4.45 -0.04
C VAL A 140 -17.32 -5.74 -0.78
N LYS A 141 -16.67 -6.03 -1.92
CA LYS A 141 -17.03 -7.17 -2.78
C LYS A 141 -16.34 -8.48 -2.40
N GLY A 142 -15.36 -8.43 -1.51
CA GLY A 142 -14.72 -9.62 -0.95
C GLY A 142 -13.30 -9.86 -1.45
N ASP A 143 -12.67 -10.90 -0.89
CA ASP A 143 -11.22 -11.11 -0.97
C ASP A 143 -10.71 -11.37 -2.38
N ALA A 144 -11.50 -12.00 -3.26
CA ALA A 144 -11.11 -12.18 -4.66
C ALA A 144 -10.99 -10.84 -5.42
N VAL A 145 -11.90 -9.89 -5.16
CA VAL A 145 -11.86 -8.56 -5.78
C VAL A 145 -10.72 -7.74 -5.19
N LEU A 146 -10.52 -7.82 -3.87
CA LEU A 146 -9.37 -7.19 -3.21
C LEU A 146 -8.03 -7.75 -3.72
N ALA A 147 -7.91 -9.07 -3.87
CA ALA A 147 -6.74 -9.73 -4.44
C ALA A 147 -6.46 -9.21 -5.86
N THR A 148 -7.50 -9.06 -6.68
CA THR A 148 -7.36 -8.54 -8.04
C THR A 148 -6.86 -7.08 -8.03
N ALA A 149 -7.37 -6.24 -7.13
CA ALA A 149 -6.93 -4.86 -7.00
C ALA A 149 -5.46 -4.78 -6.54
N LEU A 150 -5.07 -5.58 -5.55
CA LEU A 150 -3.70 -5.65 -5.04
C LEU A 150 -2.74 -6.17 -6.11
N TRP A 151 -3.13 -7.20 -6.86
CA TRP A 151 -2.36 -7.75 -7.96
C TRP A 151 -2.06 -6.71 -9.04
N ARG A 152 -3.06 -5.93 -9.46
CA ARG A 152 -2.85 -4.87 -10.47
C ARG A 152 -1.95 -3.75 -9.97
N ASN A 153 -2.12 -3.31 -8.72
CA ASN A 153 -1.42 -2.13 -8.20
C ASN A 153 -0.01 -2.46 -7.67
N ILE A 154 0.14 -3.54 -6.90
CA ILE A 154 1.41 -3.92 -6.26
C ILE A 154 2.28 -4.74 -7.20
N TYR A 155 1.70 -5.73 -7.88
CA TYR A 155 2.44 -6.64 -8.77
C TYR A 155 2.39 -6.24 -10.24
N LYS A 156 1.84 -5.05 -10.57
CA LYS A 156 1.73 -4.53 -11.93
C LYS A 156 0.99 -5.48 -12.90
N GLY A 157 0.16 -6.40 -12.39
CA GLY A 157 -0.52 -7.41 -13.20
C GLY A 157 0.40 -8.52 -13.75
N GLU A 158 1.60 -8.69 -13.21
CA GLU A 158 2.55 -9.73 -13.62
C GLU A 158 2.21 -11.10 -13.01
N THR A 159 2.87 -12.17 -13.44
CA THR A 159 2.67 -13.49 -12.84
C THR A 159 3.17 -13.50 -11.39
N VAL A 160 2.36 -14.02 -10.47
CA VAL A 160 2.66 -14.01 -9.02
C VAL A 160 2.42 -15.37 -8.39
N ASP A 161 3.08 -15.60 -7.26
CA ASP A 161 2.72 -16.69 -6.36
C ASP A 161 1.36 -16.39 -5.70
N GLY A 162 0.43 -17.35 -5.80
CA GLY A 162 -0.90 -17.24 -5.21
C GLY A 162 -0.87 -17.14 -3.68
N VAL A 163 0.12 -17.78 -3.03
CA VAL A 163 0.27 -17.71 -1.57
C VAL A 163 0.71 -16.31 -1.14
N GLY A 164 1.68 -15.70 -1.84
CA GLY A 164 2.07 -14.31 -1.63
C GLY A 164 0.92 -13.32 -1.80
N LEU A 165 0.11 -13.48 -2.85
CA LEU A 165 -1.06 -12.61 -3.08
C LEU A 165 -2.14 -12.78 -2.00
N ALA A 166 -2.45 -14.01 -1.60
CA ALA A 166 -3.39 -14.28 -0.51
C ALA A 166 -2.86 -13.77 0.84
N GLY A 167 -1.54 -13.87 1.08
CA GLY A 167 -0.86 -13.28 2.24
C GLY A 167 -1.05 -11.77 2.30
N LEU A 168 -0.94 -11.09 1.16
CA LEU A 168 -1.17 -9.65 1.07
C LEU A 168 -2.63 -9.26 1.35
N VAL A 169 -3.60 -10.07 0.90
CA VAL A 169 -5.02 -9.87 1.23
C VAL A 169 -5.26 -10.00 2.73
N ALA A 170 -4.75 -11.08 3.34
CA ALA A 170 -4.86 -11.31 4.78
C ALA A 170 -4.19 -10.18 5.58
N TYR A 171 -3.04 -9.68 5.12
CA TYR A 171 -2.33 -8.56 5.70
C TYR A 171 -3.19 -7.29 5.73
N VAL A 172 -3.82 -6.93 4.61
CA VAL A 172 -4.70 -5.75 4.54
C VAL A 172 -5.89 -5.90 5.49
N ARG A 173 -6.56 -7.06 5.48
CA ARG A 173 -7.71 -7.33 6.35
C ARG A 173 -7.34 -7.23 7.83
N ARG A 174 -6.20 -7.81 8.23
CA ARG A 174 -5.74 -7.76 9.62
C ARG A 174 -5.42 -6.35 10.06
N ASN A 175 -4.68 -5.59 9.25
CA ASN A 175 -4.30 -4.22 9.61
C ASN A 175 -5.53 -3.31 9.70
N LEU A 176 -6.49 -3.42 8.78
CA LEU A 176 -7.75 -2.67 8.88
C LEU A 176 -8.52 -3.01 10.15
N SER A 177 -8.64 -4.30 10.50
CA SER A 177 -9.30 -4.73 11.75
C SER A 177 -8.56 -4.25 13.01
N ARG A 178 -7.23 -4.12 12.96
CA ARG A 178 -6.44 -3.53 14.06
C ARG A 178 -6.66 -2.03 14.16
N LEU A 179 -6.60 -1.32 13.03
CA LEU A 179 -6.77 0.13 12.99
C LEU A 179 -8.17 0.55 13.44
N GLU A 180 -9.21 -0.21 13.08
CA GLU A 180 -10.59 0.00 13.53
C GLU A 180 -10.71 0.03 15.06
N LYS A 181 -9.90 -0.75 15.77
CA LYS A 181 -9.93 -0.87 17.24
C LYS A 181 -9.12 0.21 17.96
N LEU A 182 -8.30 0.98 17.25
CA LEU A 182 -7.56 2.10 17.84
C LEU A 182 -8.52 3.25 18.12
N ASP A 183 -8.31 3.95 19.23
CA ASP A 183 -9.04 5.19 19.49
C ASP A 183 -8.48 6.35 18.64
N ASP A 184 -9.23 7.46 18.58
CA ASP A 184 -8.78 8.64 17.84
C ASP A 184 -7.51 9.25 18.47
N GLY A 185 -7.32 9.08 19.78
CA GLY A 185 -6.13 9.53 20.51
C GLY A 185 -4.85 8.90 19.97
N ASN A 186 -4.83 7.59 19.74
CA ASN A 186 -3.68 6.88 19.20
C ASN A 186 -3.36 7.36 17.78
N ILE A 187 -4.37 7.53 16.92
CA ILE A 187 -4.16 8.04 15.56
C ILE A 187 -3.62 9.47 15.62
N THR A 188 -4.19 10.32 16.48
CA THR A 188 -3.76 11.71 16.61
C THR A 188 -2.40 11.89 17.28
N ALA A 189 -1.96 10.92 18.07
CA ALA A 189 -0.61 10.86 18.63
C ALA A 189 0.43 10.24 17.68
N GLY A 190 0.01 9.66 16.55
CA GLY A 190 0.89 8.93 15.63
C GLY A 190 1.27 7.53 16.10
N GLU A 191 0.59 7.01 17.13
CA GLU A 191 0.85 5.72 17.77
C GLU A 191 0.19 4.57 16.98
N VAL A 192 0.65 4.37 15.76
CA VAL A 192 0.15 3.31 14.87
C VAL A 192 1.29 2.34 14.55
N GLU A 193 0.98 1.06 14.56
CA GLU A 193 1.90 0.00 14.13
C GLU A 193 1.19 -0.96 13.19
N PHE A 194 1.78 -1.16 12.02
CA PHE A 194 1.37 -2.21 11.08
C PHE A 194 1.92 -3.55 11.53
N SER A 195 1.12 -4.60 11.37
CA SER A 195 1.56 -5.97 11.65
C SER A 195 2.71 -6.40 10.73
N LEU A 196 3.41 -7.48 11.09
CA LEU A 196 4.39 -8.11 10.21
C LEU A 196 3.65 -9.00 9.20
N PRO A 197 3.81 -8.80 7.88
CA PRO A 197 3.12 -9.60 6.87
C PRO A 197 3.43 -11.10 6.92
N GLU A 198 4.60 -11.47 7.44
CA GLU A 198 5.08 -12.87 7.56
C GLU A 198 4.14 -13.75 8.40
N VAL A 199 3.43 -13.13 9.36
CA VAL A 199 2.48 -13.83 10.26
C VAL A 199 1.31 -14.43 9.48
N GLU A 200 0.95 -13.85 8.34
CA GLU A 200 -0.20 -14.33 7.55
C GLU A 200 0.09 -15.60 6.76
N ARG A 201 1.37 -15.91 6.51
CA ARG A 201 1.74 -17.09 5.70
C ARG A 201 1.21 -18.38 6.29
N VAL A 202 1.28 -18.51 7.62
CA VAL A 202 0.77 -19.68 8.33
C VAL A 202 -0.73 -19.82 8.10
N LEU A 203 -1.49 -18.72 8.27
CA LEU A 203 -2.94 -18.72 8.08
C LEU A 203 -3.33 -19.08 6.64
N VAL A 204 -2.63 -18.53 5.65
CA VAL A 204 -2.93 -18.75 4.22
C VAL A 204 -2.61 -20.17 3.78
N GLN A 205 -1.59 -20.79 4.36
CA GLN A 205 -1.20 -22.17 4.03
C GLN A 205 -2.03 -23.22 4.76
N MET A 206 -2.83 -22.84 5.76
CA MET A 206 -3.73 -23.78 6.43
C MET A 206 -4.78 -24.28 5.45
N GLU A 207 -4.77 -25.59 5.22
CA GLU A 207 -5.79 -26.24 4.40
C GLU A 207 -7.16 -26.10 5.07
N SER A 208 -8.11 -25.50 4.35
CA SER A 208 -9.48 -25.39 4.85
C SER A 208 -10.08 -26.77 5.08
N PRO A 209 -10.72 -27.03 6.24
CA PRO A 209 -11.42 -28.29 6.48
C PRO A 209 -12.43 -28.64 5.38
N SER A 210 -13.02 -27.62 4.74
CA SER A 210 -13.99 -27.78 3.66
C SER A 210 -13.39 -28.37 2.37
N MET A 211 -12.07 -28.31 2.17
CA MET A 211 -11.41 -28.95 1.02
C MET A 211 -11.43 -30.48 1.10
N LYS A 212 -11.56 -31.03 2.32
CA LYS A 212 -11.69 -32.48 2.57
C LYS A 212 -13.13 -32.96 2.58
N MET A 213 -14.09 -32.03 2.56
CA MET A 213 -15.50 -32.37 2.55
C MET A 213 -15.94 -32.64 1.11
N PRO A 214 -16.65 -33.75 0.83
CA PRO A 214 -17.25 -33.95 -0.48
C PRO A 214 -18.27 -32.84 -0.74
N PHE A 215 -18.30 -32.33 -1.98
CA PHE A 215 -19.32 -31.39 -2.41
C PHE A 215 -20.69 -32.05 -2.23
N THR A 216 -21.59 -31.40 -1.50
CA THR A 216 -22.96 -31.88 -1.31
C THR A 216 -23.86 -31.36 -2.43
N GLU A 217 -24.89 -32.11 -2.84
CA GLU A 217 -25.79 -31.74 -3.95
C GLU A 217 -26.45 -30.35 -3.80
N ALA A 218 -26.59 -29.86 -2.56
CA ALA A 218 -27.06 -28.51 -2.26
C ALA A 218 -26.09 -27.38 -2.71
N GLN A 219 -24.79 -27.68 -2.81
CA GLN A 219 -23.76 -26.73 -3.27
C GLN A 219 -23.65 -26.68 -4.80
N GLU A 220 -24.06 -27.73 -5.51
CA GLU A 220 -24.11 -27.77 -6.98
C GLU A 220 -25.31 -26.99 -7.55
N THR A 221 -26.45 -27.02 -6.86
CA THR A 221 -27.67 -26.31 -7.28
C THR A 221 -27.54 -24.79 -7.15
N SER A 222 -26.81 -24.28 -6.15
CA SER A 222 -26.52 -22.84 -5.99
C SER A 222 -25.61 -22.27 -7.08
N LYS A 223 -24.82 -23.10 -7.78
CA LYS A 223 -23.94 -22.65 -8.89
C LYS A 223 -24.64 -22.58 -10.24
N LYS A 224 -25.84 -23.17 -10.38
CA LYS A 224 -26.59 -23.19 -11.65
C LYS A 224 -27.57 -22.01 -11.82
N VAL A 225 -27.67 -21.12 -10.84
CA VAL A 225 -28.53 -19.92 -10.89
C VAL A 225 -27.69 -18.67 -10.61
N GLN A 226 -26.71 -18.39 -11.47
CA GLN A 226 -26.14 -17.06 -11.69
C GLN A 226 -25.78 -16.93 -13.17
#